data_AF-A0A1Y6MH00-F1
#
_entry.id   AF-A0A1Y6MH00-F1
#
_cell.length_a   1.000
_cell.length_b   1.000
_cell.length_c   1.000
_cell.angle_alpha   90.00
_cell.angle_beta   90.00
_cell.angle_gamma   90.00
#
_symmetry.space_group_name_H-M   'P 1'
#
loop_
_entity.id
_entity.type
_entity.pdbx_description
1 polymer ?
#
loop_
_entity_poly.entity_id
_entity_poly.type
_entity_poly.pdbx_seq_one_letter_code
_entity_poly.pdbx_strand_id
1 'polypeptide(L)' 'MMLLIGCSNRIEPTRVEIIKVLPEPWLITACNKPKMIGKTPAQTIAEDLPRLKNALSNCAKQVDDYLHWYEKQKIKNQI' A
#
# COMPACT_ATOMS: atom_id res chain seq x y z
N MET A 1 26.19 40.28 -45.06
CA MET A 1 26.06 39.11 -44.14
C MET A 1 24.83 39.35 -43.29
N MET A 2 23.69 38.71 -43.62
CA MET A 2 22.45 38.85 -42.86
C MET A 2 22.44 37.82 -41.72
N LEU A 3 22.43 38.30 -40.48
CA LEU A 3 22.28 37.47 -39.29
C LEU A 3 20.78 37.24 -39.04
N LEU A 4 20.31 36.04 -39.35
CA LEU A 4 18.98 35.57 -38.97
C LEU A 4 19.00 35.29 -37.46
N ILE A 5 18.64 36.29 -36.66
CA ILE A 5 18.40 36.11 -35.23
C ILE A 5 16.99 35.52 -35.10
N GLY A 6 16.92 34.19 -34.98
CA GLY A 6 15.66 33.51 -34.67
C GLY A 6 15.24 33.83 -33.24
N CYS A 7 14.11 34.50 -33.06
CA CYS A 7 13.47 34.69 -31.77
C CYS A 7 12.86 33.36 -31.29
N SER A 8 13.69 32.47 -30.77
CA SER A 8 13.22 31.28 -30.06
C SER A 8 13.04 31.63 -28.59
N ASN A 9 11.82 31.48 -28.08
CA ASN A 9 11.57 31.62 -26.65
C ASN A 9 12.28 30.49 -25.89
N ARG A 10 12.86 30.80 -24.74
CA ARG A 10 13.49 29.79 -23.88
C ARG A 10 12.42 28.83 -23.38
N ILE A 11 12.54 27.55 -23.72
CA ILE A 11 11.69 26.50 -23.13
C ILE A 11 12.23 26.24 -21.73
N GLU A 12 11.45 26.59 -20.71
CA GLU A 12 11.78 26.24 -19.33
C GLU A 12 11.52 24.74 -19.11
N PRO A 13 12.48 23.99 -18.57
CA PRO A 13 12.28 22.58 -18.28
C PRO A 13 11.26 22.44 -17.14
N THR A 14 10.11 21.82 -17.45
CA THR A 14 9.13 21.47 -16.42
C THR A 14 9.68 20.32 -15.58
N ARG A 15 9.90 20.56 -14.29
CA ARG A 15 10.32 19.52 -13.35
C ARG A 15 9.10 18.73 -12.89
N VAL A 16 8.93 17.53 -13.44
CA VAL A 16 7.88 16.61 -13.01
C VAL A 16 8.42 15.78 -11.85
N GLU A 17 7.95 16.04 -10.63
CA GLU A 17 8.19 15.17 -9.48
C GLU A 17 7.04 14.19 -9.31
N ILE A 18 7.33 12.89 -9.44
CA ILE A 18 6.38 11.85 -9.06
C ILE A 18 6.44 11.72 -7.54
N ILE A 19 5.57 12.43 -6.83
CA ILE A 19 5.36 12.21 -5.40
C ILE A 19 4.58 10.90 -5.27
N LYS A 20 5.27 9.77 -5.11
CA LYS A 20 4.62 8.54 -4.68
C LYS A 20 4.13 8.76 -3.25
N VAL A 21 2.84 9.02 -3.09
CA VAL A 21 2.18 9.02 -1.79
C VAL A 21 2.13 7.58 -1.31
N LEU A 22 3.10 7.23 -0.46
CA LEU A 22 3.15 5.93 0.19
C LEU A 22 2.31 5.99 1.48
N PRO A 23 1.66 4.88 1.85
CA PRO A 23 1.05 4.79 3.16
C PRO A 23 2.13 4.80 4.24
N GLU A 24 1.73 5.18 5.44
CA GLU A 24 2.62 5.06 6.60
C GLU A 24 3.06 3.60 6.80
N PRO A 25 4.31 3.33 7.22
CA PRO A 25 4.85 1.97 7.32
C PRO A 25 4.08 1.02 8.25
N TRP A 26 3.28 1.58 9.17
CA TRP A 26 2.48 0.82 10.13
C TRP A 26 1.10 0.41 9.58
N LEU A 27 0.70 0.92 8.41
CA LEU A 27 -0.62 0.67 7.84
C LEU A 27 -0.79 -0.76 7.32
N ILE A 28 0.27 -1.33 6.73
CA ILE A 28 0.34 -2.76 6.37
C ILE A 28 1.62 -3.31 6.95
N THR A 29 1.47 -4.24 7.90
CA THR A 29 2.60 -4.97 8.49
C THR A 29 2.59 -6.43 8.02
N ALA A 30 3.69 -7.14 8.25
CA ALA A 30 3.79 -8.54 7.87
C ALA A 30 2.77 -9.40 8.65
N CYS A 31 1.84 -10.03 7.93
CA CYS A 31 0.91 -11.00 8.50
C CYS A 31 1.59 -12.37 8.64
N ASN A 32 2.09 -12.68 9.84
CA ASN A 32 2.75 -13.95 10.09
C ASN A 32 1.73 -15.05 10.31
N LYS A 33 1.74 -16.05 9.42
CA LYS A 33 0.94 -17.26 9.61
C LYS A 33 1.48 -18.05 10.82
N PRO A 34 0.66 -18.36 11.83
CA PRO A 34 1.09 -19.18 12.94
C PRO A 34 1.40 -20.60 12.48
N LYS A 35 2.38 -21.24 13.14
CA LYS A 35 2.72 -22.64 12.89
C LYS A 35 1.56 -23.55 13.30
N MET A 36 1.18 -24.45 12.39
CA MET A 36 0.21 -25.53 12.64
C MET A 36 0.89 -26.63 13.43
N ILE A 37 0.27 -27.09 14.52
CA ILE A 37 0.84 -28.11 15.41
C ILE A 37 -0.02 -29.37 15.51
N GLY A 38 -1.32 -29.28 15.17
CA GLY A 38 -2.24 -30.40 15.20
C GLY A 38 -1.82 -31.48 14.21
N LYS A 39 -1.84 -32.74 14.66
CA LYS A 39 -1.50 -33.91 13.84
C LYS A 39 -2.73 -34.68 13.37
N THR A 40 -3.89 -34.37 13.93
CA THR A 40 -5.19 -34.96 13.58
C THR A 40 -6.21 -33.86 13.29
N PRO A 41 -7.28 -34.15 12.53
CA PRO A 41 -8.32 -33.16 12.27
C PRO A 41 -8.92 -32.55 13.55
N ALA A 42 -9.16 -33.37 14.58
CA ALA A 42 -9.69 -32.91 15.86
C ALA A 42 -8.74 -31.92 16.55
N GLN A 43 -7.44 -32.20 16.58
CA GLN A 43 -6.43 -31.30 17.15
C GLN A 43 -6.31 -30.00 16.36
N THR A 44 -6.27 -30.08 15.02
CA THR A 44 -6.19 -28.90 14.16
C THR A 44 -7.40 -27.99 14.34
N ILE A 45 -8.61 -28.55 14.44
CA ILE A 45 -9.84 -27.78 14.66
C ILE A 45 -9.83 -27.11 16.04
N ALA A 46 -9.41 -27.84 17.08
CA ALA A 46 -9.43 -27.33 18.45
C ALA A 46 -8.33 -26.29 18.73
N GLU A 47 -7.13 -26.47 18.17
CA GLU A 47 -5.95 -25.69 18.55
C GLU A 47 -5.50 -24.71 17.46
N ASP A 48 -5.36 -25.19 16.22
CA ASP A 48 -4.78 -24.38 15.16
C ASP A 48 -5.79 -23.40 14.56
N LEU A 49 -7.04 -23.82 14.38
CA LEU A 49 -8.08 -23.02 13.76
C LEU A 49 -8.37 -21.71 14.53
N PRO A 50 -8.52 -21.73 15.88
CA PRO A 50 -8.71 -20.51 16.66
C PRO A 50 -7.48 -19.58 16.60
N ARG A 51 -6.26 -20.14 16.69
CA ARG A 51 -5.01 -19.38 16.60
C ARG A 51 -4.87 -18.70 15.24
N LEU A 52 -5.18 -19.44 14.17
CA LEU A 52 -5.15 -18.93 12.81
C LEU A 52 -6.21 -17.84 12.62
N LYS A 53 -7.44 -18.05 13.10
CA LYS A 53 -8.51 -17.04 13.03
C LYS A 53 -8.09 -15.74 13.72
N ASN A 54 -7.52 -15.82 14.92
CA ASN A 54 -7.07 -14.65 15.66
C ASN A 54 -5.90 -13.92 14.97
N ALA A 55 -4.93 -14.65 14.42
CA ALA A 55 -3.84 -14.05 13.67
C ALA A 55 -4.35 -13.32 12.41
N LEU A 56 -5.25 -13.97 11.66
CA LEU A 56 -5.80 -13.42 10.43
C LEU A 56 -6.77 -12.26 10.66
N SER A 57 -7.52 -12.23 11.77
CA SER A 57 -8.42 -11.10 12.05
C SER A 57 -7.67 -9.79 12.23
N ASN A 58 -6.47 -9.83 12.81
CA ASN A 58 -5.63 -8.63 12.94
C ASN A 58 -5.12 -8.16 11.59
N CYS A 59 -4.74 -9.10 10.72
CA CYS A 59 -4.28 -8.77 9.37
C CYS A 59 -5.41 -8.25 8.48
N ALA A 60 -6.61 -8.81 8.60
CA ALA A 60 -7.79 -8.34 7.86
C ALA A 60 -8.07 -6.86 8.16
N LYS A 61 -7.99 -6.46 9.44
CA LYS A 61 -8.15 -5.04 9.82
C LYS A 61 -7.14 -4.12 9.15
N GLN A 62 -5.87 -4.54 9.03
CA GLN A 62 -4.84 -3.73 8.35
C GLN A 62 -5.14 -3.55 6.85
N VAL A 63 -5.72 -4.58 6.20
CA VAL A 63 -6.16 -4.47 4.81
C VAL A 63 -7.29 -3.44 4.69
N ASP A 64 -8.28 -3.48 5.59
CA ASP A 64 -9.38 -2.52 5.59
C ASP A 64 -8.87 -1.08 5.82
N ASP A 65 -7.96 -0.89 6.78
CA ASP A 65 -7.34 0.41 7.07
C ASP A 65 -6.57 0.94 5.85
N TYR A 66 -5.84 0.08 5.13
CA TYR A 66 -5.16 0.44 3.88
C TYR A 66 -6.13 0.86 2.78
N LEU A 67 -7.19 0.09 2.54
CA LEU A 67 -8.17 0.40 1.51
C LEU A 67 -8.84 1.75 1.79
N HIS A 68 -9.19 2.00 3.05
CA HIS A 68 -9.77 3.27 3.45
C HIS A 68 -8.82 4.46 3.29
N TRP A 69 -7.53 4.28 3.63
CA TRP A 69 -6.50 5.29 3.34
C TRP A 69 -6.38 5.53 1.82
N TYR A 70 -6.38 4.48 1.01
CA TYR A 70 -6.24 4.57 -0.44
C TYR A 70 -7.41 5.34 -1.07
N GLU A 71 -8.63 5.09 -0.61
CA GLU A 71 -9.82 5.87 -1.00
C GLU A 71 -9.69 7.35 -0.64
N LYS A 72 -9.21 7.67 0.58
CA LYS A 72 -8.95 9.06 0.98
C LYS A 72 -7.90 9.74 0.09
N GLN A 73 -6.86 9.02 -0.33
CA GLN A 73 -5.87 9.57 -1.26
C GLN A 73 -6.47 9.86 -2.63
N LYS A 74 -7.35 8.98 -3.14
CA LYS A 74 -8.05 9.22 -4.41
C LYS A 74 -8.88 10.50 -4.37
N ILE A 75 -9.63 10.73 -3.29
CA ILE A 75 -10.45 11.94 -3.12
C ILE A 75 -9.56 13.19 -3.05
N LYS A 76 -8.47 13.15 -2.27
CA LYS A 76 -7.53 14.28 -2.16
C LYS A 76 -6.87 14.64 -3.48
N ASN A 77 -6.60 13.67 -4.34
CA ASN A 77 -5.97 13.89 -5.64
C ASN A 77 -6.95 14.31 -6.75
N GLN A 78 -8.25 14.36 -6.46
CA GLN A 78 -9.31 14.80 -7.39
C GLN A 78 -9.78 16.24 -7.13
N ILE A 79 -9.28 16.89 -6.07
CA ILE A 79 -9.58 18.28 -5.69
C ILE A 79 -8.37 19.16 -6.02
#